data_AF-A0A9D6XJ52-F1
#
_entry.id   AF-A0A9D6XJ52-F1
#
_cell.length_a   1.000
_cell.length_b   1.000
_cell.length_c   1.000
_cell.angle_alpha   90.00
_cell.angle_beta   90.00
_cell.angle_gamma   90.00
#
_symmetry.space_group_name_H-M   'P 1'
#
loop_
_entity.id
_entity.type
_entity.pdbx_description
1 polymer ?
#
loop_
_entity_poly.entity_id
_entity_poly.type
_entity_poly.pdbx_seq_one_letter_code
_entity_poly.pdbx_strand_id
1 'polypeptide(L)'
;GIQSNQARLMREGTFYDKFELARIVNYHEGQDEKYAQVAAELSIETGKPILVATELGVADPNNPGVLAVQKTGRLCYANGQRAARALSSVYQYAKAKGHAK
;
A
#
# COMPACT_ATOMS: atom_id res chain seq x y z
N GLY A 1 -1.69 -0.11 5.76
CA GLY A 1 -2.87 -0.99 5.92
C GLY A 1 -3.26 -1.15 7.38
N ILE A 2 -2.32 -1.49 8.27
CA ILE A 2 -2.63 -1.68 9.69
C ILE A 2 -3.13 -0.40 10.37
N GLN A 3 -2.61 0.77 9.95
CA GLN A 3 -3.06 2.07 10.43
C GLN A 3 -4.52 2.31 10.03
N SER A 4 -4.86 2.07 8.76
CA SER A 4 -6.26 2.12 8.30
C SER A 4 -7.18 1.13 9.02
N ASN A 5 -6.70 -0.05 9.43
CA ASN A 5 -7.51 -0.99 10.24
C ASN A 5 -7.78 -0.43 11.65
N GLN A 6 -6.79 0.19 12.29
CA GLN A 6 -7.00 0.87 13.57
C GLN A 6 -7.98 2.04 13.42
N ALA A 7 -7.84 2.80 12.35
CA ALA A 7 -8.76 3.89 12.01
C ALA A 7 -10.20 3.40 11.84
N ARG A 8 -10.40 2.28 11.14
CA ARG A 8 -11.71 1.64 10.96
C ARG A 8 -12.31 1.19 12.30
N LEU A 9 -11.54 0.53 13.14
CA LEU A 9 -11.98 0.12 14.48
C LEU A 9 -12.46 1.32 15.32
N MET A 10 -11.69 2.43 15.29
CA MET A 10 -12.06 3.65 16.01
C MET A 10 -13.31 4.31 15.42
N ARG A 11 -13.44 4.33 14.09
CA ARG A 11 -14.60 4.91 13.38
C ARG A 11 -15.89 4.15 13.62
N GLU A 12 -15.82 2.81 13.63
CA GLU A 12 -16.99 1.96 13.85
C GLU A 12 -17.39 1.85 15.34
N GLY A 13 -16.55 2.35 16.24
CA GLY A 13 -16.79 2.32 17.69
C GLY A 13 -17.69 3.44 18.21
N THR A 14 -18.35 3.19 19.34
CA THR A 14 -19.27 4.14 20.02
C THR A 14 -18.62 5.43 20.55
N PHE A 15 -17.29 5.51 20.48
CA PHE A 15 -16.52 6.66 20.94
C PHE A 15 -16.04 7.56 19.80
N TYR A 16 -16.35 7.26 18.54
CA TYR A 16 -15.82 8.00 17.39
C TYR A 16 -16.07 9.52 17.48
N ASP A 17 -17.29 9.91 17.85
CA ASP A 17 -17.69 11.32 18.00
C ASP A 17 -17.22 11.94 19.34
N LYS A 18 -16.37 11.22 20.10
CA LYS A 18 -15.86 11.61 21.41
C LYS A 18 -14.34 11.64 21.39
N PHE A 19 -13.76 12.40 22.32
CA PHE A 19 -12.32 12.42 22.59
C PHE A 19 -11.44 12.69 21.35
N GLU A 20 -11.98 13.45 20.38
CA GLU A 20 -11.29 13.80 19.13
C GLU A 20 -10.80 12.59 18.30
N LEU A 21 -11.43 11.42 18.43
CA LEU A 21 -11.03 10.23 17.68
C LEU A 21 -11.09 10.44 16.17
N ALA A 22 -11.98 11.31 15.67
CA ALA A 22 -12.02 11.69 14.26
C ALA A 22 -10.66 12.20 13.74
N ARG A 23 -9.91 12.98 14.53
CA ARG A 23 -8.59 13.48 14.14
C ARG A 23 -7.56 12.35 14.06
N ILE A 24 -7.61 11.40 14.99
CA ILE A 24 -6.71 10.24 15.04
C ILE A 24 -7.00 9.30 13.85
N VAL A 25 -8.27 9.03 13.56
CA VAL A 25 -8.72 8.27 12.39
C VAL A 25 -8.19 8.90 11.10
N ASN A 26 -8.40 10.20 10.92
CA ASN A 26 -7.92 10.92 9.73
C ASN A 26 -6.39 10.86 9.59
N TYR A 27 -5.66 10.91 10.70
CA TYR A 27 -4.20 10.77 10.69
C TYR A 27 -3.76 9.38 10.22
N HIS A 28 -4.36 8.31 10.75
CA HIS A 28 -4.01 6.94 10.39
C HIS A 28 -4.31 6.61 8.92
N GLU A 29 -5.44 7.08 8.40
CA GLU A 29 -5.78 6.91 6.98
C GLU A 29 -4.86 7.75 6.07
N GLY A 30 -4.62 9.01 6.43
CA GLY A 30 -3.73 9.89 5.69
C GLY A 30 -2.27 9.40 5.66
N GLN A 31 -1.82 8.71 6.71
CA GLN A 31 -0.49 8.10 6.74
C GLN A 31 -0.34 6.98 5.69
N ASP A 32 -1.31 6.07 5.63
CA ASP A 32 -1.30 4.96 4.65
C ASP A 32 -1.39 5.49 3.21
N GLU A 33 -2.23 6.51 2.97
CA GLU A 33 -2.34 7.19 1.67
C GLU A 33 -1.01 7.84 1.27
N LYS A 34 -0.40 8.61 2.18
CA LYS A 34 0.89 9.27 1.93
C LYS A 34 2.00 8.28 1.61
N TYR A 35 2.08 7.16 2.32
CA TYR A 35 3.11 6.15 2.03
C TYR A 35 2.89 5.44 0.69
N ALA A 36 1.64 5.15 0.32
CA ALA A 36 1.35 4.60 -0.99
C ALA A 36 1.78 5.56 -2.12
N GLN A 37 1.44 6.84 -1.99
CA GLN A 37 1.79 7.87 -2.97
C GLN A 37 3.31 8.06 -3.07
N VAL A 38 3.99 8.25 -1.95
CA VAL A 38 5.45 8.45 -1.91
C VAL A 38 6.20 7.23 -2.45
N ALA A 39 5.74 6.00 -2.15
CA ALA A 39 6.32 4.79 -2.72
C ALA A 39 6.19 4.75 -4.25
N ALA A 40 5.07 5.22 -4.79
CA ALA A 40 4.83 5.28 -6.23
C ALA A 40 5.72 6.32 -6.91
N GLU A 41 5.76 7.53 -6.36
CA GLU A 41 6.55 8.67 -6.85
C GLU A 41 8.06 8.36 -6.81
N LEU A 42 8.58 7.97 -5.64
CA LEU A 42 10.01 7.67 -5.48
C LEU A 42 10.47 6.54 -6.39
N SER A 43 9.60 5.57 -6.65
CA SER A 43 9.95 4.45 -7.53
C SER A 43 10.09 4.89 -8.99
N ILE A 44 9.37 5.92 -9.42
CA ILE A 44 9.54 6.54 -10.74
C ILE A 44 10.78 7.43 -10.73
N GLU A 45 10.87 8.34 -9.76
CA GLU A 45 11.95 9.33 -9.63
C GLU A 45 13.33 8.68 -9.58
N THR A 46 13.47 7.61 -8.79
CA THR A 46 14.77 6.94 -8.60
C THR A 46 15.06 5.85 -9.63
N GLY A 47 14.08 5.50 -10.46
CA GLY A 47 14.17 4.32 -11.35
C GLY A 47 14.32 2.99 -10.61
N LYS A 48 14.06 2.94 -9.30
CA LYS A 48 14.14 1.72 -8.48
C LYS A 48 12.73 1.20 -8.17
N PRO A 49 12.42 -0.08 -8.45
CA PRO A 49 11.12 -0.63 -8.11
C PRO A 49 10.86 -0.62 -6.60
N ILE A 50 9.76 0.01 -6.18
CA ILE A 50 9.23 -0.08 -4.81
C ILE A 50 7.89 -0.80 -4.88
N LEU A 51 7.80 -1.93 -4.20
CA LEU A 51 6.61 -2.78 -4.14
C LEU A 51 6.01 -2.74 -2.74
N VAL A 52 4.69 -2.61 -2.66
CA VAL A 52 3.97 -2.58 -1.38
C VAL A 52 3.27 -3.91 -1.18
N ALA A 53 3.47 -4.53 -0.01
CA ALA A 53 2.87 -5.81 0.31
C ALA A 53 2.20 -5.81 1.68
N THR A 54 1.02 -6.43 1.76
CA THR A 54 0.28 -6.69 3.00
C THR A 54 -0.76 -7.78 2.76
N GLU A 55 -0.99 -8.64 3.77
CA GLU A 55 -2.02 -9.69 3.71
C GLU A 55 -3.42 -9.11 3.49
N LEU A 56 -3.62 -7.83 3.84
CA LEU A 56 -4.88 -7.11 3.60
C LEU A 56 -5.23 -7.00 2.12
N GLY A 57 -4.25 -7.06 1.20
CA GLY A 57 -4.53 -7.12 -0.24
C GLY A 57 -5.39 -8.33 -0.64
N VAL A 58 -5.49 -9.34 0.23
CA VAL A 58 -6.40 -10.50 0.08
C VAL A 58 -7.48 -10.50 1.16
N ALA A 59 -7.11 -10.25 2.41
CA ALA A 59 -8.03 -10.37 3.55
C ALA A 59 -9.05 -9.22 3.66
N ASP A 60 -8.69 -8.02 3.22
CA ASP A 60 -9.60 -6.87 3.14
C ASP A 60 -9.21 -5.96 1.94
N PRO A 61 -9.59 -6.34 0.70
CA PRO A 61 -9.22 -5.59 -0.49
C PRO A 61 -9.75 -4.14 -0.51
N ASN A 62 -10.77 -3.85 0.31
CA ASN A 62 -11.37 -2.53 0.46
C ASN A 62 -10.70 -1.70 1.57
N ASN A 63 -9.67 -2.24 2.25
CA ASN A 63 -8.90 -1.48 3.22
C ASN A 63 -8.35 -0.20 2.58
N PRO A 64 -8.49 0.99 3.23
CA PRO A 64 -8.04 2.26 2.66
C PRO A 64 -6.57 2.26 2.21
N GLY A 65 -5.68 1.58 2.95
CA GLY A 65 -4.27 1.45 2.56
C GLY A 65 -4.05 0.57 1.33
N VAL A 66 -4.88 -0.44 1.10
CA VAL A 66 -4.84 -1.27 -0.14
C VAL A 66 -5.34 -0.44 -1.32
N LEU A 67 -6.47 0.24 -1.16
CA LEU A 67 -7.05 1.10 -2.17
C LEU A 67 -6.12 2.26 -2.53
N ALA A 68 -5.42 2.85 -1.56
CA ALA A 68 -4.44 3.90 -1.79
C ALA A 68 -3.31 3.42 -2.73
N VAL A 69 -2.77 2.22 -2.53
CA VAL A 69 -1.78 1.64 -3.45
C VAL A 69 -2.38 1.44 -4.84
N GLN A 70 -3.59 0.89 -4.93
CA GLN A 70 -4.26 0.67 -6.22
C GLN A 70 -4.55 1.96 -7.00
N LYS A 71 -4.92 3.05 -6.31
CA LYS A 71 -5.13 4.38 -6.91
C LYS A 71 -3.86 4.94 -7.59
N THR A 72 -2.67 4.51 -7.17
CA THR A 72 -1.40 4.86 -7.86
C THR A 72 -1.16 4.07 -9.16
N GLY A 73 -2.09 3.18 -9.55
CA GLY A 73 -1.94 2.26 -10.67
C GLY A 73 -1.06 1.04 -10.36
N ARG A 74 -0.74 0.80 -9.09
CA ARG A 74 0.16 -0.27 -8.63
C ARG A 74 -0.61 -1.40 -7.96
N LEU A 75 -0.04 -2.59 -8.00
CA LEU A 75 -0.56 -3.75 -7.28
C LEU A 75 -0.14 -3.69 -5.81
N CYS A 76 -1.10 -3.88 -4.90
CA CYS A 76 -0.84 -4.19 -3.51
C CYS A 76 -0.66 -5.71 -3.36
N TYR A 77 0.56 -6.19 -3.14
CA TYR A 77 0.85 -7.62 -3.10
C TYR A 77 0.37 -8.24 -1.79
N ALA A 78 -0.12 -9.48 -1.85
CA ALA A 78 -0.58 -10.19 -0.66
C ALA A 78 0.51 -10.42 0.40
N ASN A 79 1.79 -10.51 -0.01
CA ASN A 79 2.93 -10.64 0.89
C ASN A 79 4.24 -10.33 0.16
N GLY A 80 5.33 -10.18 0.93
CA GLY A 80 6.65 -9.86 0.40
C GLY A 80 7.22 -10.92 -0.54
N GLN A 81 6.91 -12.21 -0.34
CA GLN A 81 7.38 -13.28 -1.22
C GLN A 81 6.78 -13.16 -2.63
N ARG A 82 5.48 -12.87 -2.73
CA ARG A 82 4.81 -12.63 -4.01
C ARG A 82 5.32 -11.35 -4.69
N ALA A 83 5.58 -10.29 -3.93
CA ALA A 83 6.20 -9.08 -4.45
C ALA A 83 7.59 -9.36 -5.04
N ALA A 84 8.46 -10.06 -4.29
CA ALA A 84 9.80 -10.42 -4.74
C ALA A 84 9.76 -11.34 -5.98
N ARG A 85 8.84 -12.30 -6.02
CA ARG A 85 8.66 -13.18 -7.18
C ARG A 85 8.22 -12.40 -8.42
N ALA A 86 7.26 -11.48 -8.28
CA ALA A 86 6.83 -10.63 -9.38
C ALA A 86 7.98 -9.76 -9.91
N LEU A 87 8.77 -9.16 -9.02
CA LEU A 87 9.96 -8.39 -9.40
C LEU A 87 10.96 -9.25 -10.17
N SER A 88 11.23 -10.47 -9.68
CA SER A 88 12.13 -11.42 -10.35
C SER A 88 11.63 -11.75 -11.76
N SER A 89 10.34 -12.05 -11.92
CA SER A 89 9.76 -12.34 -13.23
C SER A 89 9.86 -11.17 -14.21
N VAL A 90 9.58 -9.94 -13.76
CA VAL A 90 9.71 -8.74 -14.61
C VAL A 90 11.16 -8.46 -14.96
N TYR A 91 12.10 -8.62 -14.02
CA TYR A 91 13.53 -8.47 -14.28
C TYR A 91 14.03 -9.50 -15.31
N GLN A 92 13.65 -10.77 -15.18
CA GLN A 92 14.04 -11.81 -16.15
C GLN A 92 13.48 -11.50 -17.55
N TYR A 93 12.22 -11.04 -17.63
CA TYR A 93 11.63 -10.59 -18.89
C TYR A 93 12.38 -9.41 -19.50
N ALA A 94 12.67 -8.38 -18.69
CA ALA A 94 13.44 -7.22 -19.10
C ALA A 94 14.83 -7.61 -19.60
N LYS A 95 15.51 -8.54 -18.93
CA LYS A 95 16.81 -9.08 -19.33
C LYS A 95 16.73 -9.82 -20.67
N ALA A 96 15.73 -10.68 -20.85
CA ALA A 96 15.51 -11.40 -22.11
C ALA A 96 15.21 -10.45 -23.29
N LYS A 97 14.62 -9.27 -23.02
CA LYS A 97 14.37 -8.22 -24.01
C LYS A 97 15.53 -7.22 -24.18
N GLY A 98 16.61 -7.36 -23.41
CA GLY A 98 17.76 -6.45 -23.46
C GLY A 98 17.54 -5.10 -22.76
N HIS A 99 16.49 -4.96 -21.94
CA HIS A 99 16.21 -3.75 -21.14
C HIS A 99 16.95 -3.74 -19.79
N ALA A 100 17.38 -4.90 -19.29
CA ALA A 100 18.13 -5.03 -18.04
C ALA A 100 19.42 -5.84 -18.27
N LYS A 101 20.47 -5.55 -17.48
CA LYS A 101 21.76 -6.25 -17.50
C LYS A 101 21.77 -7.38 -16.47
#